data_AF-A0A916ZDK3-F1
#
_entry.id   AF-A0A916ZDK3-F1
#
_cell.length_a   1.000
_cell.length_b   1.000
_cell.length_c   1.000
_cell.angle_alpha   90.00
_cell.angle_beta   90.00
_cell.angle_gamma   90.00
#
_symmetry.space_group_name_H-M   'P 1'
#
loop_
_entity.id
_entity.type
_entity.pdbx_description
1 polymer ?
#
loop_
_entity_poly.entity_id
_entity_poly.type
_entity_poly.pdbx_seq_one_letter_code
_entity_poly.pdbx_strand_id
1 'polypeptide(L)'
;MRLHILSDIHDDYSAPSMGTYDVPADLEADAIIIAGDIAGRISRMGLRWLTRQHLRTGLPIILCAGNHDYWRGSLELEISRFRDRNAFPEGIHILDADELILGGVRFLGGTLWTDYNAYSDRWTAERDALRHMQDFKHIRCFDYQRKLQPHHLAEEHARYRTFLADRLATPFAGPTVVLTHHAPSPRSLIGGRATEPLDASYASDLEDLIRERGPDLWIHGHTHARHDYSIGGTRILCNPRGYNRAAQGRHRPAEVENAGFDPRLIIDTTDTRPLVSAANIEHAYARPDLFQWPFGKAPESRSAEEMAAEMQTFRERASRADPAAALRILDGAPDSENGE
;
A
#
# COMPACT_ATOMS: atom_id res chain seq x y z
N MET A 1 15.97 1.42 -9.54
CA MET A 1 15.03 2.46 -10.05
C MET A 1 14.40 3.08 -8.83
N ARG A 2 14.46 4.40 -8.71
CA ARG A 2 13.98 5.16 -7.56
C ARG A 2 12.49 5.47 -7.71
N LEU A 3 11.68 4.95 -6.82
CA LEU A 3 10.23 5.02 -6.85
C LEU A 3 9.73 5.95 -5.75
N HIS A 4 9.02 7.03 -6.12
CA HIS A 4 8.32 7.87 -5.14
C HIS A 4 6.95 7.28 -4.80
N ILE A 5 6.72 6.92 -3.54
CA ILE A 5 5.59 6.06 -3.14
C ILE A 5 4.47 6.87 -2.48
N LEU A 6 3.26 6.77 -3.03
CA LEU A 6 2.06 7.45 -2.55
C LEU A 6 0.84 6.51 -2.54
N SER A 7 -0.15 6.83 -1.69
CA SER A 7 -1.48 6.20 -1.67
C SER A 7 -2.48 7.11 -0.94
N ASP A 8 -3.78 6.88 -1.15
CA ASP A 8 -4.86 7.52 -0.39
C ASP A 8 -4.71 9.04 -0.32
N ILE A 9 -4.49 9.67 -1.47
CA ILE A 9 -4.28 11.13 -1.56
C ILE A 9 -5.53 11.88 -1.11
N HIS A 10 -6.73 11.40 -1.51
CA HIS A 10 -8.04 11.99 -1.17
C HIS A 10 -8.08 13.52 -1.34
N ASP A 11 -7.55 14.03 -2.47
CA ASP A 11 -7.48 15.48 -2.75
C ASP A 11 -8.88 16.12 -2.91
N ASP A 12 -9.93 15.31 -3.12
CA ASP A 12 -11.32 15.74 -3.24
C ASP A 12 -12.06 15.86 -1.90
N TYR A 13 -11.58 15.19 -0.85
CA TYR A 13 -12.11 15.27 0.51
C TYR A 13 -11.31 16.18 1.43
N SER A 14 -10.13 16.62 0.97
CA SER A 14 -9.30 17.58 1.67
C SER A 14 -9.98 18.94 1.76
N ALA A 15 -9.88 19.60 2.91
CA ALA A 15 -10.46 20.93 3.11
C ALA A 15 -10.03 21.92 2.01
N PRO A 16 -10.93 22.74 1.43
CA PRO A 16 -10.57 23.77 0.46
C PRO A 16 -9.51 24.75 0.98
N SER A 17 -9.43 24.94 2.30
CA SER A 17 -8.44 25.79 2.97
C SER A 17 -7.03 25.19 3.08
N MET A 18 -6.87 23.89 2.84
CA MET A 18 -5.58 23.18 2.93
C MET A 18 -4.82 23.16 1.59
N GLY A 19 -5.44 23.64 0.51
CA GLY A 19 -4.87 23.56 -0.84
C GLY A 19 -4.91 22.15 -1.43
N THR A 20 -4.66 22.06 -2.74
CA THR A 20 -4.47 20.78 -3.43
C THR A 20 -3.10 20.21 -3.09
N TYR A 21 -3.01 18.91 -2.83
CA TYR A 21 -1.72 18.25 -2.69
C TYR A 21 -1.00 18.22 -4.05
N ASP A 22 0.25 18.69 -4.06
CA ASP A 22 1.15 18.63 -5.19
C ASP A 22 2.42 17.88 -4.81
N VAL A 23 2.89 17.04 -5.71
CA VAL A 23 4.13 16.29 -5.54
C VAL A 23 5.31 17.28 -5.51
N PRO A 24 6.28 17.12 -4.58
CA PRO A 24 7.49 17.94 -4.58
C PRO A 24 8.23 17.82 -5.92
N ALA A 25 8.56 18.96 -6.53
CA ALA A 25 9.14 19.00 -7.88
C ALA A 25 10.65 18.70 -7.87
N ASP A 26 11.28 18.72 -6.70
CA ASP A 26 12.71 18.50 -6.48
C ASP A 26 13.05 17.05 -6.11
N LEU A 27 12.12 16.11 -6.29
CA LEU A 27 12.36 14.70 -5.98
C LEU A 27 13.37 14.10 -6.95
N GLU A 28 14.35 13.39 -6.40
CA GLU A 28 15.24 12.55 -7.19
C GLU A 28 14.65 11.14 -7.34
N ALA A 29 13.54 11.05 -8.06
CA ALA A 29 12.87 9.79 -8.39
C ALA A 29 12.86 9.57 -9.90
N ASP A 30 12.72 8.32 -10.32
CA ASP A 30 12.61 7.92 -11.72
C ASP A 30 11.15 7.73 -12.14
N ALA A 31 10.26 7.44 -11.19
CA ALA A 31 8.81 7.34 -11.39
C ALA A 31 8.03 7.64 -10.09
N ILE A 32 6.77 8.05 -10.24
CA ILE A 32 5.80 8.19 -9.14
C ILE A 32 4.89 6.97 -9.14
N ILE A 33 4.74 6.33 -7.98
CA ILE A 33 3.87 5.18 -7.77
C ILE A 33 2.69 5.58 -6.89
N ILE A 34 1.46 5.28 -7.33
CA ILE A 34 0.24 5.65 -6.60
C ILE A 34 -0.67 4.43 -6.41
N ALA A 35 -0.80 3.96 -5.18
CA ALA A 35 -1.70 2.87 -4.77
C ALA A 35 -3.13 3.37 -4.49
N GLY A 36 -3.77 3.96 -5.50
CA GLY A 36 -5.19 4.31 -5.50
C GLY A 36 -5.61 5.49 -4.62
N ASP A 37 -6.91 5.79 -4.70
CA ASP A 37 -7.65 6.81 -3.95
C ASP A 37 -7.06 8.21 -4.09
N ILE A 38 -7.08 8.70 -5.34
CA ILE A 38 -6.36 9.91 -5.73
C ILE A 38 -7.18 11.17 -5.45
N ALA A 39 -8.24 11.36 -6.21
CA ALA A 39 -9.09 12.54 -6.15
C ALA A 39 -10.41 12.27 -6.88
N GLY A 40 -11.44 11.94 -6.13
CA GLY A 40 -12.76 11.62 -6.67
C GLY A 40 -12.68 10.55 -7.76
N ARG A 41 -13.54 10.66 -8.77
CA ARG A 41 -13.58 9.68 -9.85
C ARG A 41 -12.33 9.74 -10.74
N ILE A 42 -11.68 8.59 -10.98
CA ILE A 42 -10.38 8.49 -11.67
C ILE A 42 -10.41 8.97 -13.12
N SER A 43 -11.44 8.65 -13.93
CA SER A 43 -11.55 9.15 -15.30
C SER A 43 -11.87 10.66 -15.41
N ARG A 44 -11.93 11.38 -14.29
CA ARG A 44 -12.26 12.81 -14.23
C ARG A 44 -11.30 13.59 -13.35
N MET A 45 -11.58 13.63 -12.04
CA MET A 45 -10.81 14.45 -11.09
C MET A 45 -9.43 13.84 -10.87
N GLY A 46 -9.36 12.52 -10.71
CA GLY A 46 -8.10 11.79 -10.58
C GLY A 46 -7.21 12.00 -11.80
N LEU A 47 -7.72 11.85 -13.02
CA LEU A 47 -6.96 12.11 -14.24
C LEU A 47 -6.46 13.56 -14.33
N ARG A 48 -7.28 14.55 -13.99
CA ARG A 48 -6.82 15.96 -13.95
C ARG A 48 -5.71 16.17 -12.93
N TRP A 49 -5.81 15.52 -11.76
CA TRP A 49 -4.78 15.57 -10.74
C TRP A 49 -3.48 14.94 -11.26
N LEU A 50 -3.56 13.74 -11.84
CA LEU A 50 -2.44 13.01 -12.43
C LEU A 50 -1.74 13.79 -13.54
N THR A 51 -2.51 14.35 -14.49
CA THR A 51 -1.97 15.22 -15.55
C THR A 51 -1.21 16.40 -14.96
N ARG A 52 -1.74 17.04 -13.92
CA ARG A 52 -1.06 18.16 -13.25
C ARG A 52 0.28 17.73 -12.65
N GLN A 53 0.31 16.59 -11.94
CA GLN A 53 1.55 16.11 -11.33
C GLN A 53 2.58 15.65 -12.37
N HIS A 54 2.14 14.97 -13.43
CA HIS A 54 3.02 14.55 -14.53
C HIS A 54 3.66 15.77 -15.21
N LEU A 55 2.87 16.80 -15.55
CA LEU A 55 3.39 18.02 -16.17
C LEU A 55 4.29 18.82 -15.23
N ARG A 56 4.02 18.80 -13.92
CA ARG A 56 4.80 19.51 -12.90
C ARG A 56 6.16 18.87 -12.67
N THR A 57 6.23 17.55 -12.64
CA THR A 57 7.44 16.80 -12.24
C THR A 57 8.22 16.28 -13.45
N GLY A 58 7.57 16.09 -14.59
CA GLY A 58 8.14 15.41 -15.76
C GLY A 58 8.31 13.90 -15.58
N LEU A 59 7.92 13.34 -14.43
CA LEU A 59 8.10 11.92 -14.13
C LEU A 59 6.93 11.09 -14.66
N PRO A 60 7.18 9.85 -15.14
CA PRO A 60 6.12 8.90 -15.42
C PRO A 60 5.39 8.53 -14.12
N ILE A 61 4.08 8.31 -14.22
CA ILE A 61 3.23 7.90 -13.11
C ILE A 61 2.70 6.50 -13.38
N ILE A 62 2.90 5.59 -12.44
CA ILE A 62 2.35 4.23 -12.46
C ILE A 62 1.36 4.14 -11.31
N LEU A 63 0.12 3.74 -11.60
CA LEU A 63 -0.94 3.73 -10.62
C LEU A 63 -1.85 2.51 -10.75
N CYS A 64 -2.54 2.15 -9.68
CA CYS A 64 -3.78 1.41 -9.74
C CYS A 64 -4.91 2.29 -9.20
N ALA A 65 -6.16 2.00 -9.58
CA ALA A 65 -7.31 2.66 -8.96
C ALA A 65 -7.55 2.11 -7.55
N GLY A 66 -7.95 2.97 -6.63
CA GLY A 66 -8.54 2.59 -5.34
C GLY A 66 -10.05 2.47 -5.41
N ASN A 67 -10.74 2.30 -4.28
CA ASN A 67 -12.20 2.17 -4.30
C ASN A 67 -12.91 3.52 -4.53
N HIS A 68 -12.39 4.63 -3.99
CA HIS A 68 -12.94 5.98 -4.20
C HIS A 68 -12.81 6.45 -5.64
N ASP A 69 -11.80 5.96 -6.35
CA ASP A 69 -11.58 6.22 -7.76
C ASP A 69 -12.74 5.73 -8.64
N TYR A 70 -13.50 4.72 -8.20
CA TYR A 70 -14.72 4.23 -8.85
C TYR A 70 -16.00 4.93 -8.38
N TRP A 71 -15.96 5.82 -7.38
CA TRP A 71 -17.18 6.40 -6.84
C TRP A 71 -17.93 7.23 -7.88
N ARG A 72 -19.26 7.01 -7.90
CA ARG A 72 -20.20 7.49 -8.93
C ARG A 72 -19.92 6.91 -10.34
N GLY A 73 -18.96 5.99 -10.45
CA GLY A 73 -18.52 5.26 -11.64
C GLY A 73 -19.26 3.94 -11.84
N SER A 74 -18.78 3.15 -12.81
CA SER A 74 -19.13 1.74 -12.99
C SER A 74 -17.87 0.91 -12.80
N LEU A 75 -17.99 -0.23 -12.12
CA LEU A 75 -16.88 -1.15 -11.91
C LEU A 75 -16.18 -1.54 -13.23
N GLU A 76 -16.95 -1.77 -14.29
CA GLU A 76 -16.48 -2.27 -15.59
C GLU A 76 -15.99 -1.16 -16.53
N LEU A 77 -16.54 0.04 -16.41
CA LEU A 77 -16.33 1.12 -17.39
C LEU A 77 -15.33 2.18 -16.93
N GLU A 78 -14.99 2.22 -15.65
CA GLU A 78 -14.24 3.36 -15.13
C GLU A 78 -12.80 3.39 -15.63
N ILE A 79 -12.12 2.24 -15.66
CA ILE A 79 -10.74 2.12 -16.14
C ILE A 79 -10.66 2.35 -17.66
N SER A 80 -11.60 1.80 -18.44
CA SER A 80 -11.64 2.06 -19.89
C SER A 80 -11.85 3.54 -20.20
N ARG A 81 -12.76 4.21 -19.47
CA ARG A 81 -12.96 5.66 -19.61
C ARG A 81 -11.77 6.49 -19.18
N PHE A 82 -10.99 6.02 -18.20
CA PHE A 82 -9.73 6.66 -17.86
C PHE A 82 -8.76 6.57 -19.05
N ARG A 83 -8.57 5.35 -19.60
CA ARG A 83 -7.69 5.11 -20.74
C ARG A 83 -8.10 5.96 -21.96
N ASP A 84 -9.40 6.02 -22.29
CA ASP A 84 -9.93 6.81 -23.40
C ASP A 84 -9.68 8.33 -23.25
N ARG A 85 -9.64 8.83 -22.01
CA ARG A 85 -9.48 10.26 -21.72
C ARG A 85 -8.03 10.66 -21.45
N ASN A 86 -7.15 9.70 -21.20
CA ASN A 86 -5.77 9.98 -20.84
C ASN A 86 -5.01 10.51 -22.05
N ALA A 87 -4.67 11.80 -22.02
CA ALA A 87 -3.88 12.46 -23.06
C ALA A 87 -2.37 12.11 -23.01
N PHE A 88 -1.92 11.41 -21.96
CA PHE A 88 -0.51 11.04 -21.73
C PHE A 88 -0.37 9.53 -21.49
N PRO A 89 -0.76 8.66 -22.43
CA PRO A 89 -0.72 7.21 -22.24
C PRO A 89 0.70 6.64 -22.03
N GLU A 90 1.72 7.33 -22.53
CA GLU A 90 3.14 6.97 -22.35
C GLU A 90 3.75 7.53 -21.06
N GLY A 91 3.04 8.39 -20.33
CA GLY A 91 3.52 9.04 -19.10
C GLY A 91 2.66 8.77 -17.87
N ILE A 92 1.43 8.28 -18.05
CA ILE A 92 0.49 7.97 -16.96
C ILE A 92 -0.11 6.59 -17.24
N HIS A 93 0.30 5.60 -16.46
CA HIS A 93 -0.01 4.19 -16.67
C HIS A 93 -0.90 3.65 -15.56
N ILE A 94 -2.18 3.40 -15.87
CA ILE A 94 -3.09 2.72 -14.94
C ILE A 94 -3.02 1.21 -15.14
N LEU A 95 -2.74 0.48 -14.06
CA LEU A 95 -2.69 -0.98 -14.02
C LEU A 95 -4.02 -1.52 -13.47
N ASP A 96 -4.57 -2.49 -14.18
CA ASP A 96 -5.83 -3.17 -13.86
C ASP A 96 -5.76 -4.63 -14.32
N ALA A 97 -5.14 -5.48 -13.48
CA ALA A 97 -4.67 -6.81 -13.84
C ALA A 97 -3.79 -6.75 -15.09
N ASP A 98 -2.86 -5.79 -15.04
CA ASP A 98 -2.04 -5.38 -16.16
C ASP A 98 -0.57 -5.34 -15.75
N GLU A 99 0.30 -5.42 -16.75
CA GLU A 99 1.74 -5.43 -16.59
C GLU A 99 2.37 -4.25 -17.34
N LEU A 100 3.33 -3.59 -16.68
CA LEU A 100 4.19 -2.61 -17.29
C LEU A 100 5.65 -2.96 -17.02
N ILE A 101 6.50 -2.92 -18.04
CA ILE A 101 7.95 -2.98 -17.86
C ILE A 101 8.50 -1.58 -18.15
N LEU A 102 9.10 -0.95 -17.14
CA LEU A 102 9.69 0.38 -17.24
C LEU A 102 11.01 0.42 -16.49
N GLY A 103 12.07 0.93 -17.12
CA GLY A 103 13.39 1.06 -16.48
C GLY A 103 13.99 -0.26 -16.00
N GLY A 104 13.66 -1.38 -16.65
CA GLY A 104 14.10 -2.73 -16.23
C GLY A 104 13.36 -3.31 -15.03
N VAL A 105 12.33 -2.64 -14.53
CA VAL A 105 11.45 -3.11 -13.43
C VAL A 105 10.13 -3.56 -14.03
N ARG A 106 9.61 -4.70 -13.56
CA ARG A 106 8.27 -5.19 -13.89
C ARG A 106 7.29 -4.73 -12.83
N PHE A 107 6.23 -4.05 -13.26
CA PHE A 107 5.13 -3.63 -12.43
C PHE A 107 3.90 -4.46 -12.75
N LEU A 108 3.27 -5.03 -11.73
CA LEU A 108 2.01 -5.75 -11.81
C LEU A 108 1.02 -5.02 -10.92
N GLY A 109 -0.20 -4.72 -11.39
CA GLY A 109 -1.09 -3.97 -10.53
C GLY A 109 -2.57 -4.02 -10.85
N GLY A 110 -3.34 -3.54 -9.89
CA GLY A 110 -4.80 -3.56 -9.92
C GLY A 110 -5.40 -3.25 -8.56
N THR A 111 -6.69 -2.95 -8.48
CA THR A 111 -7.33 -2.57 -7.21
C THR A 111 -7.26 -3.68 -6.15
N LEU A 112 -7.12 -4.94 -6.58
CA LEU A 112 -7.18 -6.18 -5.79
C LEU A 112 -8.56 -6.49 -5.21
N TRP A 113 -9.30 -5.49 -4.71
CA TRP A 113 -10.56 -5.69 -3.99
C TRP A 113 -10.41 -6.77 -2.90
N THR A 114 -11.51 -7.40 -2.50
CA THR A 114 -11.52 -8.38 -1.41
C THR A 114 -12.39 -9.59 -1.74
N ASP A 115 -11.94 -10.74 -1.24
CA ASP A 115 -12.69 -12.00 -1.17
C ASP A 115 -13.41 -12.22 0.18
N TYR A 116 -13.23 -11.28 1.12
CA TYR A 116 -13.75 -11.29 2.49
C TYR A 116 -13.25 -12.44 3.38
N ASN A 117 -12.27 -13.22 2.92
CA ASN A 117 -11.81 -14.43 3.62
C ASN A 117 -10.80 -14.14 4.74
N ALA A 118 -10.31 -12.90 4.86
CA ALA A 118 -9.47 -12.49 5.99
C ALA A 118 -10.19 -12.64 7.35
N TYR A 119 -11.52 -12.64 7.35
CA TYR A 119 -12.34 -12.95 8.53
C TYR A 119 -12.96 -14.35 8.40
N SER A 120 -13.00 -15.09 9.51
CA SER A 120 -13.37 -16.51 9.49
C SER A 120 -14.81 -16.81 9.04
N ASP A 121 -15.74 -15.87 9.25
CA ASP A 121 -17.11 -15.98 8.77
C ASP A 121 -17.34 -15.00 7.61
N ARG A 122 -17.07 -15.48 6.39
CA ARG A 122 -17.26 -14.72 5.15
C ARG A 122 -18.68 -14.17 4.99
N TRP A 123 -19.72 -14.92 5.39
CA TRP A 123 -21.09 -14.46 5.20
C TRP A 123 -21.39 -13.22 6.06
N THR A 124 -20.91 -13.23 7.31
CA THR A 124 -21.04 -12.07 8.19
C THR A 124 -20.20 -10.88 7.67
N ALA A 125 -18.99 -11.13 7.18
CA ALA A 125 -18.15 -10.10 6.58
C ALA A 125 -18.82 -9.44 5.36
N GLU A 126 -19.34 -10.21 4.41
CA GLU A 126 -20.04 -9.69 3.24
C GLU A 126 -21.30 -8.87 3.62
N ARG A 127 -22.06 -9.36 4.61
CA ARG A 127 -23.25 -8.66 5.10
C ARG A 127 -22.92 -7.33 5.75
N ASP A 128 -21.87 -7.28 6.56
CA ASP A 128 -21.44 -6.05 7.22
C ASP A 128 -20.81 -5.08 6.22
N ALA A 129 -20.02 -5.58 5.27
CA ALA A 129 -19.52 -4.79 4.15
C ALA A 129 -20.67 -4.11 3.39
N LEU A 130 -21.72 -4.86 3.02
CA LEU A 130 -22.89 -4.30 2.32
C LEU A 130 -23.61 -3.20 3.12
N ARG A 131 -23.57 -3.26 4.45
CA ARG A 131 -24.20 -2.26 5.34
C ARG A 131 -23.34 -1.01 5.52
N HIS A 132 -22.03 -1.19 5.64
CA HIS A 132 -21.12 -0.16 6.16
C HIS A 132 -20.19 0.44 5.10
N MET A 133 -19.76 -0.34 4.10
CA MET A 133 -18.89 0.17 3.04
C MET A 133 -19.67 1.09 2.09
N GLN A 134 -19.13 2.29 1.89
CA GLN A 134 -19.74 3.32 1.04
C GLN A 134 -19.68 2.96 -0.45
N ASP A 135 -18.79 2.05 -0.83
CA ASP A 135 -18.63 1.52 -2.17
C ASP A 135 -19.96 1.00 -2.74
N PHE A 136 -20.72 0.24 -1.96
CA PHE A 136 -22.02 -0.31 -2.39
C PHE A 136 -23.09 0.76 -2.61
N LYS A 137 -22.89 1.97 -2.08
CA LYS A 137 -23.79 3.11 -2.31
C LYS A 137 -23.38 3.89 -3.56
N HIS A 138 -22.07 4.09 -3.74
CA HIS A 138 -21.52 5.01 -4.74
C HIS A 138 -21.09 4.36 -6.05
N ILE A 139 -20.80 3.07 -6.06
CA ILE A 139 -20.38 2.34 -7.25
C ILE A 139 -21.60 1.62 -7.88
N ARG A 140 -21.60 1.54 -9.20
CA ARG A 140 -22.55 0.74 -9.98
C ARG A 140 -21.82 -0.35 -10.76
N CYS A 141 -22.57 -1.33 -11.21
CA CYS A 141 -22.10 -2.43 -12.05
C CYS A 141 -23.09 -2.68 -13.19
N PHE A 142 -22.69 -3.51 -14.14
CA PHE A 142 -23.37 -3.80 -15.40
C PHE A 142 -23.75 -2.51 -16.12
N ASP A 143 -22.76 -1.67 -16.46
CA ASP A 143 -22.97 -0.41 -17.18
C ASP A 143 -24.04 0.50 -16.54
N TYR A 144 -23.89 0.73 -15.23
CA TYR A 144 -24.82 1.50 -14.39
C TYR A 144 -26.19 0.87 -14.13
N GLN A 145 -26.49 -0.33 -14.65
CA GLN A 145 -27.81 -0.92 -14.53
C GLN A 145 -28.09 -1.51 -13.13
N ARG A 146 -27.05 -1.88 -12.36
CA ARG A 146 -27.21 -2.56 -11.08
C ARG A 146 -26.38 -1.93 -9.97
N LYS A 147 -26.84 -2.12 -8.73
CA LYS A 147 -26.05 -1.81 -7.53
C LYS A 147 -24.94 -2.84 -7.38
N LEU A 148 -23.77 -2.38 -6.96
CA LEU A 148 -22.67 -3.24 -6.56
C LEU A 148 -23.13 -4.17 -5.41
N GLN A 149 -22.62 -5.39 -5.38
CA GLN A 149 -22.86 -6.40 -4.34
C GLN A 149 -21.51 -7.03 -3.95
N PRO A 150 -21.37 -7.59 -2.74
CA PRO A 150 -20.09 -8.14 -2.26
C PRO A 150 -19.48 -9.17 -3.21
N HIS A 151 -20.29 -10.08 -3.78
CA HIS A 151 -19.80 -11.10 -4.72
C HIS A 151 -19.17 -10.53 -5.98
N HIS A 152 -19.60 -9.36 -6.48
CA HIS A 152 -18.94 -8.71 -7.62
C HIS A 152 -17.50 -8.30 -7.27
N LEU A 153 -17.24 -7.83 -6.05
CA LEU A 153 -15.89 -7.51 -5.60
C LEU A 153 -15.04 -8.76 -5.36
N ALA A 154 -15.65 -9.85 -4.90
CA ALA A 154 -14.98 -11.14 -4.77
C ALA A 154 -14.62 -11.76 -6.14
N GLU A 155 -15.46 -11.58 -7.16
CA GLU A 155 -15.17 -11.97 -8.54
C GLU A 155 -13.98 -11.17 -9.12
N GLU A 156 -13.97 -9.85 -8.92
CA GLU A 156 -12.83 -9.03 -9.31
C GLU A 156 -11.56 -9.42 -8.55
N HIS A 157 -11.65 -9.71 -7.25
CA HIS A 157 -10.54 -10.19 -6.46
C HIS A 157 -9.96 -11.49 -7.03
N ALA A 158 -10.81 -12.45 -7.36
CA ALA A 158 -10.39 -13.70 -7.98
C ALA A 158 -9.67 -13.47 -9.32
N ARG A 159 -10.14 -12.53 -10.14
CA ARG A 159 -9.48 -12.10 -11.39
C ARG A 159 -8.07 -11.57 -11.12
N TYR A 160 -7.92 -10.62 -10.19
CA TYR A 160 -6.60 -10.07 -9.83
C TYR A 160 -5.66 -11.11 -9.24
N ARG A 161 -6.15 -11.95 -8.32
CA ARG A 161 -5.34 -13.01 -7.70
C ARG A 161 -4.82 -14.00 -8.73
N THR A 162 -5.66 -14.39 -9.70
CA THR A 162 -5.27 -15.28 -10.80
C THR A 162 -4.21 -14.64 -11.67
N PHE A 163 -4.43 -13.38 -12.09
CA PHE A 163 -3.45 -12.62 -12.86
C PHE A 163 -2.10 -12.52 -12.14
N LEU A 164 -2.09 -12.16 -10.84
CA LEU A 164 -0.87 -12.05 -10.05
C LEU A 164 -0.17 -13.40 -9.94
N ALA A 165 -0.90 -14.49 -9.67
CA ALA A 165 -0.33 -15.82 -9.60
C ALA A 165 0.37 -16.22 -10.91
N ASP A 166 -0.27 -15.98 -12.05
CA ASP A 166 0.25 -16.33 -13.38
C ASP A 166 1.47 -15.48 -13.77
N ARG A 167 1.37 -14.15 -13.60
CA ARG A 167 2.48 -13.24 -13.96
C ARG A 167 3.68 -13.41 -13.06
N LEU A 168 3.47 -13.60 -11.76
CA LEU A 168 4.58 -13.84 -10.84
C LEU A 168 5.24 -15.22 -11.05
N ALA A 169 4.52 -16.21 -11.56
CA ALA A 169 5.12 -17.49 -11.98
C ALA A 169 6.01 -17.34 -13.23
N THR A 170 5.82 -16.28 -14.02
CA THR A 170 6.64 -16.02 -15.20
C THR A 170 7.98 -15.39 -14.76
N PRO A 171 9.14 -16.01 -15.06
CA PRO A 171 10.44 -15.46 -14.69
C PRO A 171 10.67 -14.08 -15.30
N PHE A 172 11.33 -13.20 -14.55
CA PHE A 172 11.76 -11.88 -15.00
C PHE A 172 13.13 -11.57 -14.38
N ALA A 173 14.05 -11.04 -15.17
CA ALA A 173 15.45 -10.86 -14.74
C ALA A 173 15.65 -9.64 -13.83
N GLY A 174 14.73 -8.67 -13.87
CA GLY A 174 14.78 -7.46 -13.03
C GLY A 174 13.87 -7.55 -11.81
N PRO A 175 13.81 -6.48 -11.00
CA PRO A 175 12.90 -6.41 -9.87
C PRO A 175 11.44 -6.47 -10.31
N THR A 176 10.60 -7.15 -9.54
CA THR A 176 9.15 -7.18 -9.70
C THR A 176 8.47 -6.44 -8.55
N VAL A 177 7.69 -5.42 -8.90
CA VAL A 177 6.89 -4.61 -7.99
C VAL A 177 5.41 -4.92 -8.20
N VAL A 178 4.71 -5.28 -7.12
CA VAL A 178 3.25 -5.42 -7.13
C VAL A 178 2.62 -4.15 -6.55
N LEU A 179 1.60 -3.64 -7.22
CA LEU A 179 0.88 -2.44 -6.83
C LEU A 179 -0.62 -2.75 -6.69
N THR A 180 -1.11 -2.74 -5.45
CA THR A 180 -2.55 -2.89 -5.16
C THR A 180 -3.09 -1.70 -4.43
N HIS A 181 -4.42 -1.55 -4.36
CA HIS A 181 -5.01 -0.59 -3.42
C HIS A 181 -5.36 -1.28 -2.10
N HIS A 182 -6.15 -2.35 -2.15
CA HIS A 182 -6.47 -3.16 -0.97
C HIS A 182 -5.20 -3.85 -0.45
N ALA A 183 -5.14 -4.03 0.87
CA ALA A 183 -3.98 -4.63 1.51
C ALA A 183 -3.89 -6.14 1.20
N PRO A 184 -2.70 -6.66 0.91
CA PRO A 184 -2.51 -8.06 0.55
C PRO A 184 -2.36 -8.99 1.77
N SER A 185 -2.36 -8.45 2.98
CA SER A 185 -2.27 -9.21 4.23
C SER A 185 -3.04 -8.52 5.36
N PRO A 186 -3.68 -9.29 6.26
CA PRO A 186 -4.25 -8.79 7.50
C PRO A 186 -3.24 -8.07 8.41
N ARG A 187 -1.92 -8.27 8.22
CA ARG A 187 -0.87 -7.56 8.97
C ARG A 187 -0.89 -6.04 8.76
N SER A 188 -1.48 -5.59 7.64
CA SER A 188 -1.70 -4.16 7.37
C SER A 188 -2.96 -3.59 8.02
N LEU A 189 -3.74 -4.40 8.75
CA LEU A 189 -4.87 -3.91 9.52
C LEU A 189 -4.42 -3.34 10.86
N ILE A 190 -5.28 -2.54 11.49
CA ILE A 190 -5.08 -2.12 12.87
C ILE A 190 -5.00 -3.36 13.75
N GLY A 191 -3.92 -3.49 14.53
CA GLY A 191 -3.68 -4.66 15.37
C GLY A 191 -3.09 -5.87 14.63
N GLY A 192 -2.84 -5.77 13.33
CA GLY A 192 -2.11 -6.75 12.52
C GLY A 192 -2.89 -8.04 12.21
N ARG A 193 -4.21 -8.02 12.37
CA ARG A 193 -5.10 -9.15 12.08
C ARG A 193 -6.53 -8.63 11.85
N ALA A 194 -7.37 -9.42 11.18
CA ALA A 194 -8.81 -9.17 11.17
C ALA A 194 -9.41 -9.57 12.52
N THR A 195 -10.08 -8.64 13.18
CA THR A 195 -10.78 -8.87 14.45
C THR A 195 -12.28 -8.64 14.34
N GLU A 196 -12.70 -7.77 13.42
CA GLU A 196 -14.10 -7.47 13.15
C GLU A 196 -14.47 -7.93 11.72
N PRO A 197 -15.74 -8.28 11.44
CA PRO A 197 -16.16 -8.72 10.11
C PRO A 197 -15.84 -7.70 9.00
N LEU A 198 -15.94 -6.40 9.33
CA LEU A 198 -15.68 -5.33 8.37
C LEU A 198 -14.20 -5.23 7.98
N ASP A 199 -13.27 -5.71 8.81
CA ASP A 199 -11.83 -5.69 8.53
C ASP A 199 -11.49 -6.42 7.22
N ALA A 200 -12.25 -7.47 6.90
CA ALA A 200 -12.11 -8.22 5.66
C ALA A 200 -12.50 -7.42 4.41
N SER A 201 -13.07 -6.23 4.55
CA SER A 201 -13.26 -5.30 3.43
C SER A 201 -11.95 -4.61 3.02
N TYR A 202 -10.99 -4.50 3.94
CA TYR A 202 -9.78 -3.70 3.75
C TYR A 202 -8.55 -4.52 3.35
N ALA A 203 -8.50 -5.78 3.78
CA ALA A 203 -7.39 -6.69 3.50
C ALA A 203 -7.89 -8.08 3.08
N SER A 204 -7.13 -8.74 2.21
CA SER A 204 -7.21 -10.17 1.95
C SER A 204 -5.93 -10.86 2.43
N ASP A 205 -5.94 -12.18 2.54
CA ASP A 205 -4.76 -12.97 2.91
C ASP A 205 -4.09 -13.58 1.68
N LEU A 206 -3.06 -12.91 1.16
CA LEU A 206 -2.24 -13.38 0.05
C LEU A 206 -0.84 -13.80 0.52
N GLU A 207 -0.64 -14.03 1.83
CA GLU A 207 0.71 -14.25 2.36
C GLU A 207 1.39 -15.48 1.75
N ASP A 208 0.64 -16.55 1.49
CA ASP A 208 1.17 -17.76 0.86
C ASP A 208 1.60 -17.52 -0.59
N LEU A 209 0.81 -16.76 -1.35
CA LEU A 209 1.19 -16.36 -2.70
C LEU A 209 2.48 -15.51 -2.68
N ILE A 210 2.58 -14.58 -1.73
CA ILE A 210 3.76 -13.73 -1.56
C ILE A 210 4.99 -14.58 -1.20
N ARG A 211 4.87 -15.53 -0.28
CA ARG A 211 5.97 -16.44 0.10
C ARG A 211 6.39 -17.35 -1.05
N GLU A 212 5.44 -17.86 -1.82
CA GLU A 212 5.69 -18.76 -2.95
C GLU A 212 6.36 -18.01 -4.12
N ARG A 213 5.89 -16.80 -4.42
CA ARG A 213 6.28 -16.08 -5.64
C ARG A 213 7.34 -15.01 -5.44
N GLY A 214 7.49 -14.49 -4.22
CA GLY A 214 8.54 -13.58 -3.80
C GLY A 214 8.79 -12.36 -4.70
N PRO A 215 7.78 -11.53 -5.04
CA PRO A 215 8.08 -10.22 -5.64
C PRO A 215 8.98 -9.40 -4.71
N ASP A 216 9.79 -8.48 -5.24
CA ASP A 216 10.73 -7.71 -4.43
C ASP A 216 10.02 -6.70 -3.52
N LEU A 217 8.96 -6.08 -4.04
CA LEU A 217 8.21 -5.02 -3.36
C LEU A 217 6.72 -5.14 -3.66
N TRP A 218 5.89 -4.98 -2.63
CA TRP A 218 4.44 -4.84 -2.73
C TRP A 218 4.02 -3.50 -2.12
N ILE A 219 3.40 -2.64 -2.91
CA ILE A 219 2.88 -1.35 -2.47
C ILE A 219 1.37 -1.42 -2.40
N HIS A 220 0.79 -0.97 -1.29
CA HIS A 220 -0.66 -0.88 -1.12
C HIS A 220 -1.11 0.43 -0.46
N GLY A 221 -2.43 0.62 -0.34
CA GLY A 221 -3.08 1.75 0.34
C GLY A 221 -4.24 1.29 1.24
N HIS A 222 -5.35 2.03 1.19
CA HIS A 222 -6.70 1.73 1.68
C HIS A 222 -6.89 1.66 3.21
N THR A 223 -5.89 1.14 3.91
CA THR A 223 -5.90 0.96 5.37
C THR A 223 -5.70 2.26 6.15
N HIS A 224 -5.30 3.34 5.45
CA HIS A 224 -4.99 4.66 6.03
C HIS A 224 -3.97 4.61 7.18
N ALA A 225 -3.18 3.54 7.23
CA ALA A 225 -2.11 3.32 8.17
C ALA A 225 -0.80 3.11 7.42
N ARG A 226 0.27 3.71 7.94
CA ARG A 226 1.60 3.56 7.37
C ARG A 226 2.17 2.19 7.74
N HIS A 227 2.62 1.43 6.75
CA HIS A 227 3.19 0.09 6.95
C HIS A 227 4.49 -0.08 6.18
N ASP A 228 5.47 -0.75 6.80
CA ASP A 228 6.70 -1.20 6.17
C ASP A 228 7.18 -2.44 6.92
N TYR A 229 6.98 -3.59 6.32
CA TYR A 229 7.32 -4.90 6.89
C TYR A 229 7.67 -5.89 5.78
N SER A 230 8.01 -7.12 6.14
CA SER A 230 8.30 -8.17 5.17
C SER A 230 7.41 -9.40 5.37
N ILE A 231 7.10 -10.05 4.25
CA ILE A 231 6.53 -11.41 4.20
C ILE A 231 7.46 -12.24 3.31
N GLY A 232 8.15 -13.22 3.91
CA GLY A 232 9.23 -13.91 3.21
C GLY A 232 10.34 -12.92 2.82
N GLY A 233 10.69 -12.88 1.53
CA GLY A 233 11.64 -11.91 0.97
C GLY A 233 11.02 -10.61 0.46
N THR A 234 9.69 -10.50 0.41
CA THR A 234 8.98 -9.35 -0.16
C THR A 234 8.83 -8.25 0.87
N ARG A 235 9.19 -7.01 0.50
CA ARG A 235 8.85 -5.80 1.28
C ARG A 235 7.40 -5.41 1.03
N ILE A 236 6.61 -5.21 2.07
CA ILE A 236 5.23 -4.70 2.00
C ILE A 236 5.22 -3.27 2.51
N LEU A 237 4.74 -2.33 1.70
CA LEU A 237 4.82 -0.90 1.96
C LEU A 237 3.47 -0.21 1.73
N CYS A 238 3.10 0.66 2.67
CA CYS A 238 1.93 1.53 2.59
C CYS A 238 2.32 2.94 3.09
N ASN A 239 2.10 3.95 2.26
CA ASN A 239 2.39 5.35 2.59
C ASN A 239 1.17 6.24 2.28
N PRO A 240 0.08 6.12 3.08
CA PRO A 240 -1.18 6.77 2.76
C PRO A 240 -1.19 8.19 3.30
N ARG A 241 -1.68 9.15 2.50
CA ARG A 241 -1.90 10.53 3.00
C ARG A 241 -3.13 10.59 3.90
N GLY A 242 -4.21 9.91 3.52
CA GLY A 242 -5.48 9.91 4.22
C GLY A 242 -6.24 11.23 4.11
N TYR A 243 -7.32 11.37 4.89
CA TYR A 243 -8.14 12.56 4.91
C TYR A 243 -7.50 13.71 5.71
N ASN A 244 -7.58 14.92 5.16
CA ASN A 244 -7.28 16.16 5.85
C ASN A 244 -8.55 16.98 6.01
N ARG A 245 -9.18 16.93 7.19
CA ARG A 245 -10.44 17.60 7.47
C ARG A 245 -10.21 18.99 8.06
N ALA A 246 -11.00 19.96 7.59
CA ALA A 246 -10.94 21.33 8.09
C ALA A 246 -11.36 21.38 9.57
N ALA A 247 -10.82 22.34 10.30
CA ALA A 247 -11.33 22.72 11.61
C ALA A 247 -12.84 23.03 11.55
N GLN A 248 -13.67 22.27 12.26
CA GLN A 248 -15.11 22.55 12.36
C GLN A 248 -15.37 23.54 13.50
N GLY A 249 -15.19 24.83 13.21
CA GLY A 249 -15.44 25.92 14.15
C GLY A 249 -14.26 26.25 15.07
N ARG A 250 -14.46 27.22 15.97
CA ARG A 250 -13.40 27.79 16.85
C ARG A 250 -12.77 26.80 17.84
N HIS A 251 -13.34 25.60 18.02
CA HIS A 251 -12.96 24.65 19.06
C HIS A 251 -12.62 23.24 18.57
N ARG A 252 -12.67 22.97 17.26
CA ARG A 252 -12.22 21.68 16.70
C ARG A 252 -11.04 21.93 15.76
N PRO A 253 -9.83 21.48 16.10
CA PRO A 253 -8.66 21.66 15.24
C PRO A 253 -8.85 20.93 13.91
N ALA A 254 -8.04 21.27 12.91
CA ALA A 254 -7.94 20.46 11.70
C ALA A 254 -7.48 19.04 12.08
N GLU A 255 -8.08 18.03 11.46
CA GLU A 255 -7.77 16.63 11.70
C GLU A 255 -7.00 16.10 10.48
N VAL A 256 -5.73 15.76 10.71
CA VAL A 256 -4.91 14.99 9.78
C VAL A 256 -5.04 13.54 10.21
N GLU A 257 -5.68 12.73 9.38
CA GLU A 257 -5.95 11.33 9.71
C GLU A 257 -4.65 10.52 9.85
N ASN A 258 -3.66 10.77 8.99
CA ASN A 258 -2.39 10.06 9.04
C ASN A 258 -1.18 11.00 9.21
N ALA A 259 -0.73 11.14 10.46
CA ALA A 259 0.50 11.89 10.78
C ALA A 259 1.78 11.18 10.28
N GLY A 260 1.71 9.91 9.88
CA GLY A 260 2.85 9.12 9.42
C GLY A 260 3.14 9.25 7.92
N PHE A 261 2.32 9.97 7.16
CA PHE A 261 2.54 10.17 5.73
C PHE A 261 3.89 10.85 5.45
N ASP A 262 4.70 10.23 4.59
CA ASP A 262 5.97 10.80 4.15
C ASP A 262 5.87 11.27 2.69
N PRO A 263 5.76 12.59 2.44
CA PRO A 263 5.60 13.11 1.08
C PRO A 263 6.85 12.94 0.21
N ARG A 264 7.98 12.48 0.78
CA ARG A 264 9.27 12.32 0.09
C ARG A 264 9.78 10.88 0.14
N LEU A 265 8.93 9.90 0.47
CA LEU A 265 9.32 8.50 0.53
C LEU A 265 9.77 7.99 -0.85
N ILE A 266 11.06 7.69 -0.96
CA ILE A 266 11.67 7.09 -2.15
C ILE A 266 12.19 5.70 -1.78
N ILE A 267 11.84 4.71 -2.59
CA ILE A 267 12.39 3.34 -2.51
C ILE A 267 13.23 3.08 -3.75
N ASP A 268 14.47 2.65 -3.59
CA ASP A 268 15.29 2.24 -4.72
C ASP A 268 15.22 0.72 -4.93
N THR A 269 14.66 0.29 -6.05
CA THR A 269 14.57 -1.13 -6.40
C THR A 269 15.91 -1.78 -6.76
N THR A 270 16.99 -0.99 -6.91
CA THR A 270 18.35 -1.52 -7.08
C THR A 270 19.09 -1.69 -5.75
N ASP A 271 18.49 -1.27 -4.64
CA ASP A 271 19.05 -1.51 -3.32
C ASP A 271 18.88 -2.97 -2.93
N THR A 272 20.00 -3.69 -2.89
CA THR A 272 20.05 -5.13 -2.56
C THR A 272 20.42 -5.38 -1.11
N ARG A 273 20.62 -4.32 -0.31
CA ARG A 273 20.92 -4.46 1.12
C ARG A 273 19.76 -5.15 1.84
N PRO A 274 20.01 -5.95 2.87
CA PRO A 274 18.95 -6.58 3.65
C PRO A 274 18.06 -5.53 4.34
N LEU A 275 16.76 -5.81 4.42
CA LEU A 275 15.83 -5.03 5.23
C LEU A 275 16.14 -5.18 6.71
N VAL A 276 16.00 -4.08 7.46
CA VAL A 276 16.01 -4.14 8.92
C VAL A 276 14.80 -4.96 9.39
N SER A 277 15.09 -5.89 10.29
CA SER A 277 14.14 -6.81 10.89
C SER A 277 14.56 -7.06 12.34
N ALA A 278 13.69 -7.68 13.14
CA ALA A 278 13.98 -7.95 14.54
C ALA A 278 15.21 -8.87 14.70
N ALA A 279 15.47 -9.71 13.71
CA ALA A 279 16.58 -10.66 13.70
C ALA A 279 17.95 -10.01 13.41
N ASN A 280 17.98 -8.84 12.77
CA ASN A 280 19.24 -8.18 12.39
C ASN A 280 19.36 -6.74 12.92
N ILE A 281 18.43 -6.31 13.78
CA ILE A 281 18.30 -4.91 14.23
C ILE A 281 19.57 -4.40 14.93
N GLU A 282 20.20 -5.20 15.78
CA GLU A 282 21.41 -4.81 16.51
C GLU A 282 22.58 -4.56 15.54
N HIS A 283 22.73 -5.41 14.53
CA HIS A 283 23.73 -5.22 13.48
C HIS A 283 23.39 -4.01 12.60
N ALA A 284 22.12 -3.82 12.27
CA ALA A 284 21.67 -2.66 11.51
C ALA A 284 22.01 -1.35 12.22
N TYR A 285 21.77 -1.24 13.53
CA TYR A 285 22.16 -0.05 14.30
C TYR A 285 23.67 0.19 14.33
N ALA A 286 24.48 -0.88 14.44
CA ALA A 286 25.95 -0.76 14.46
C ALA A 286 26.54 -0.36 13.10
N ARG A 287 25.85 -0.72 11.99
CA ARG A 287 26.27 -0.51 10.60
C ARG A 287 25.08 -0.06 9.73
N PRO A 288 24.51 1.14 9.97
CA PRO A 288 23.24 1.55 9.36
C PRO A 288 23.31 1.68 7.84
N ASP A 289 24.49 1.88 7.28
CA ASP A 289 24.77 1.94 5.85
C ASP A 289 24.66 0.59 5.14
N LEU A 290 24.67 -0.54 5.87
CA LEU A 290 24.58 -1.89 5.30
C LEU A 290 23.14 -2.41 5.17
N PHE A 291 22.13 -1.63 5.58
CA PHE A 291 20.74 -2.08 5.63
C PHE A 291 19.77 -1.09 4.98
N GLN A 292 18.66 -1.65 4.48
CA GLN A 292 17.48 -0.89 4.11
C GLN A 292 16.62 -0.64 5.34
N TRP A 293 16.46 0.63 5.69
CA TRP A 293 15.64 1.01 6.84
C TRP A 293 14.17 1.19 6.48
N PRO A 294 13.26 1.00 7.46
CA PRO A 294 11.86 1.33 7.30
C PRO A 294 11.71 2.76 6.80
N PHE A 295 10.94 2.91 5.74
CA PHE A 295 10.67 4.16 5.07
C PHE A 295 11.91 4.93 4.60
N GLY A 296 13.00 4.20 4.32
CA GLY A 296 14.25 4.76 3.80
C GLY A 296 15.02 5.61 4.80
N LYS A 297 14.67 5.56 6.09
CA LYS A 297 15.27 6.42 7.12
C LYS A 297 15.97 5.60 8.20
N ALA A 298 17.29 5.66 8.21
CA ALA A 298 18.03 5.22 9.38
C ALA A 298 17.67 6.14 10.58
N PRO A 299 17.58 5.59 11.80
CA PRO A 299 17.45 6.40 13.00
C PRO A 299 18.67 7.32 13.11
N GLU A 300 18.43 8.58 13.49
CA GLU A 300 19.49 9.52 13.84
C GLU A 300 20.35 8.94 14.99
N SER A 301 21.61 9.36 15.10
CA SER A 301 22.49 8.90 16.20
C SER A 301 21.84 9.20 17.55
N ARG A 302 21.41 8.15 18.26
CA ARG A 302 20.61 8.25 19.48
C ARG A 302 21.30 7.57 20.66
N SER A 303 20.84 7.90 21.86
CA SER A 303 21.32 7.29 23.09
C SER A 303 20.93 5.80 23.18
N ALA A 304 21.65 5.03 23.99
CA ALA A 304 21.39 3.59 24.16
C ALA A 304 19.98 3.29 24.72
N GLU A 305 19.41 4.19 25.53
CA GLU A 305 18.05 4.05 26.09
C GLU A 305 16.96 4.23 25.03
N GLU A 306 17.11 5.19 24.13
CA GLU A 306 16.19 5.40 23.00
C GLU A 306 16.24 4.19 22.05
N MET A 307 17.44 3.64 21.83
CA MET A 307 17.63 2.42 21.05
C MET A 307 16.91 1.22 21.69
N ALA A 308 16.99 1.06 23.01
CA ALA A 308 16.30 -0.02 23.72
C ALA A 308 14.76 0.10 23.64
N ALA A 309 14.21 1.31 23.77
CA ALA A 309 12.76 1.53 23.66
C ALA A 309 12.23 1.27 22.23
N GLU A 310 12.99 1.67 21.21
CA GLU A 310 12.64 1.44 19.81
C GLU A 310 12.80 -0.04 19.43
N MET A 311 13.83 -0.72 19.95
CA MET A 311 13.99 -2.18 19.85
C MET A 311 12.81 -2.92 20.49
N GLN A 312 12.35 -2.48 21.66
CA GLN A 312 11.18 -3.07 22.31
C GLN A 312 9.93 -2.88 21.47
N THR A 313 9.71 -1.67 20.93
CA THR A 313 8.60 -1.38 20.03
C THR A 313 8.66 -2.21 18.74
N PHE A 314 9.85 -2.38 18.16
CA PHE A 314 10.06 -3.18 16.96
C PHE A 314 9.81 -4.67 17.22
N ARG A 315 10.33 -5.21 18.33
CA ARG A 315 10.09 -6.59 18.78
C ARG A 315 8.61 -6.84 19.05
N GLU A 316 7.92 -5.91 19.69
CA GLU A 316 6.46 -5.99 19.91
C GLU A 316 5.69 -6.01 18.59
N ARG A 317 6.04 -5.14 17.63
CA ARG A 317 5.44 -5.15 16.29
C ARG A 317 5.69 -6.45 15.54
N ALA A 318 6.93 -6.95 15.58
CA ALA A 318 7.30 -8.22 14.96
C ALA A 318 6.55 -9.42 15.57
N SER A 319 6.43 -9.46 16.91
CA SER A 319 5.71 -10.52 17.63
C SER A 319 4.20 -10.55 17.32
N ARG A 320 3.61 -9.38 17.01
CA ARG A 320 2.21 -9.26 16.59
C ARG A 320 2.01 -9.68 15.13
N ALA A 321 3.01 -9.46 14.28
CA ALA A 321 2.97 -9.81 12.87
C ALA A 321 3.25 -11.30 12.61
N ASP A 322 4.07 -11.95 13.44
CA ASP A 322 4.40 -13.38 13.32
C ASP A 322 4.67 -14.01 14.70
N PRO A 323 3.68 -14.68 15.32
CA PRO A 323 3.85 -15.36 16.59
C PRO A 323 4.90 -16.49 16.55
N ALA A 324 5.14 -17.10 15.38
CA ALA A 324 6.11 -18.18 15.20
C ALA A 324 7.54 -17.65 15.10
N ALA A 325 7.74 -16.40 14.70
CA ALA A 325 9.04 -15.72 14.76
C ALA A 325 9.47 -15.46 16.22
N ALA A 326 8.52 -15.23 17.14
CA ALA A 326 8.81 -15.01 18.56
C ALA A 326 9.48 -16.23 19.24
N LEU A 327 9.13 -17.45 18.81
CA LEU A 327 9.76 -18.69 19.32
C LEU A 327 11.24 -18.80 18.93
N ARG A 328 11.63 -18.31 17.74
CA ARG A 328 13.05 -18.31 17.32
C ARG A 328 13.87 -17.23 18.03
N ILE A 329 13.23 -16.17 18.51
CA ILE A 329 13.87 -15.07 19.26
C ILE A 329 14.20 -15.51 20.70
N LEU A 330 13.43 -16.43 21.27
CA LEU A 330 13.65 -16.95 22.63
C LEU A 330 14.71 -18.05 22.70
N ASP A 331 14.88 -18.85 21.64
CA ASP A 331 15.86 -19.94 21.58
C ASP A 331 17.25 -19.52 21.08
N GLY A 332 17.45 -18.23 20.77
CA GLY A 332 18.67 -17.69 20.15
C GLY A 332 19.63 -16.96 21.08
N ALA A 333 19.55 -17.13 22.40
CA ALA A 333 20.58 -16.62 23.31
C ALA A 333 21.83 -17.53 23.24
N PRO A 334 23.01 -17.02 22.84
CA PRO A 334 24.24 -17.77 23.05
C PRO A 334 24.57 -17.78 24.54
N ASP A 335 24.75 -18.98 25.08
CA ASP A 335 25.52 -19.23 26.29
C ASP A 335 26.89 -18.55 26.15
N SER A 336 27.10 -17.42 26.83
CA SER A 336 28.44 -16.92 27.12
C SER A 336 28.41 -15.90 28.25
N GLU A 337 28.77 -16.35 29.45
CA GLU A 337 29.45 -15.65 30.56
C GLU A 337 29.49 -16.69 31.72
N ASN A 338 30.59 -17.07 32.38
CA ASN A 338 31.97 -16.60 32.47
C ASN A 338 32.83 -17.77 32.99
N GLY A 339 34.13 -17.72 32.73
CA GLY A 339 35.08 -18.78 33.07
C GLY A 339 35.47 -18.90 34.55
N GLU A 340 35.87 -20.11 34.89
CA GLU A 340 37.11 -20.49 35.62
C GLU A 340 37.50 -21.91 35.20
#